data_AF-A0A0H4V9D9-F1
#
_entry.id   AF-A0A0H4V9D9-F1
#
_cell.length_a   1.000
_cell.length_b   1.000
_cell.length_c   1.000
_cell.angle_alpha   90.00
_cell.angle_beta   90.00
_cell.angle_gamma   90.00
#
_symmetry.space_group_name_H-M   'P 1'
#
loop_
_entity.id
_entity.type
_entity.pdbx_description
1 polymer ?
#
loop_
_entity_poly.entity_id
_entity_poly.type
_entity_poly.pdbx_seq_one_letter_code
_entity_poly.pdbx_strand_id
1 'polypeptide(L)'
;MTRLLTLSAATAIAFALTGVPAAAQDQGGDKVNQVIIFGEDECPQSDGNTITVCARLDESERYRIPPRLRQSGSPENQSWTRRAESLEAVGDFGPLSCTPVGAGGDLGCTMEMIEKAYAERAQGSDVRMAELIAAARDERLAEIDGEAAATQARVEELERAEFERRRAAQEETLEGEGADLPELVDPEDIPATPPATPQQ
;
A
#
# COMPACT_ATOMS: atom_id res chain seq x y z
N MET A 1 11.07 -36.77 39.55
CA MET A 1 10.01 -37.10 38.58
C MET A 1 9.18 -35.84 38.36
N THR A 2 9.28 -35.29 37.14
CA THR A 2 8.25 -34.49 36.44
C THR A 2 7.63 -33.31 37.19
N ARG A 3 8.42 -32.25 37.45
CA ARG A 3 8.27 -30.93 36.79
C ARG A 3 7.47 -30.97 35.48
N LEU A 4 6.30 -30.32 35.45
CA LEU A 4 5.58 -29.78 34.27
C LEU A 4 4.16 -29.41 34.73
N LEU A 5 3.92 -28.20 35.26
CA LEU A 5 2.56 -27.66 35.46
C LEU A 5 2.55 -26.17 35.88
N THR A 6 3.36 -25.32 35.25
CA THR A 6 3.27 -23.86 35.50
C THR A 6 3.69 -23.07 34.25
N LEU A 7 2.98 -23.19 33.12
CA LEU A 7 3.20 -22.28 31.99
C LEU A 7 2.01 -22.31 31.00
N SER A 8 0.79 -22.00 31.48
CA SER A 8 -0.40 -21.96 30.60
C SER A 8 -1.38 -20.83 30.94
N ALA A 9 -0.91 -19.66 31.40
CA ALA A 9 -1.80 -18.57 31.80
C ALA A 9 -1.41 -17.17 31.30
N ALA A 10 -0.66 -17.05 30.19
CA ALA A 10 -0.24 -15.74 29.67
C ALA A 10 -0.59 -15.47 28.19
N THR A 11 -1.30 -16.37 27.50
CA THR A 11 -1.55 -16.23 26.04
C THR A 11 -2.96 -15.78 25.66
N ALA A 12 -3.84 -15.48 26.62
CA ALA A 12 -5.26 -15.22 26.35
C ALA A 12 -5.64 -13.72 26.18
N ILE A 13 -4.69 -12.78 26.26
CA ILE A 13 -4.98 -11.33 26.14
C ILE A 13 -4.62 -10.77 24.75
N ALA A 14 -3.84 -11.50 23.93
CA ALA A 14 -3.37 -11.01 22.63
C ALA A 14 -4.40 -11.11 21.49
N PHE A 15 -5.56 -11.73 21.70
CA PHE A 15 -6.58 -11.93 20.65
C PHE A 15 -7.70 -10.88 20.63
N ALA A 16 -7.69 -9.90 21.53
CA ALA A 16 -8.76 -8.89 21.62
C ALA A 16 -8.56 -7.66 20.70
N LEU A 17 -7.45 -7.57 19.96
CA LEU A 17 -7.09 -6.40 19.14
C LEU A 17 -7.16 -6.63 17.62
N THR A 18 -7.57 -7.82 17.15
CA THR A 18 -7.61 -8.15 15.71
C THR A 18 -8.94 -7.78 15.02
N GLY A 19 -9.89 -7.18 15.73
CA GLY A 19 -11.23 -6.83 15.20
C GLY A 19 -11.43 -5.36 14.79
N VAL A 20 -10.44 -4.49 14.93
CA VAL A 20 -10.60 -3.04 14.72
C VAL A 20 -10.77 -2.57 13.26
N PRO A 21 -10.31 -3.25 12.18
CA PRO A 21 -10.46 -2.66 10.84
C PRO A 21 -11.91 -2.67 10.33
N ALA A 22 -12.81 -3.47 10.93
CA ALA A 22 -14.20 -3.55 10.50
C ALA A 22 -15.09 -2.42 11.04
N ALA A 23 -14.77 -1.84 12.20
CA ALA A 23 -15.58 -0.80 12.85
C ALA A 23 -15.31 0.63 12.31
N ALA A 24 -14.33 0.79 11.42
CA ALA A 24 -13.98 2.09 10.82
C ALA A 24 -14.66 2.34 9.46
N GLN A 25 -15.36 1.35 8.88
CA GLN A 25 -16.07 1.53 7.60
C GLN A 25 -17.47 2.11 7.75
N ASP A 26 -18.00 2.22 8.98
CA ASP A 26 -19.40 2.58 9.24
C ASP A 26 -19.58 4.03 9.74
N GLN A 27 -18.50 4.82 9.85
CA GLN A 27 -18.60 6.24 10.21
C GLN A 27 -18.67 7.12 8.95
N GLY A 28 -19.88 7.30 8.45
CA GLY A 28 -20.30 8.51 7.74
C GLY A 28 -19.65 8.81 6.39
N GLY A 29 -19.24 7.78 5.64
CA GLY A 29 -18.98 7.94 4.21
C GLY A 29 -20.31 7.92 3.46
N ASP A 30 -20.57 8.93 2.63
CA ASP A 30 -21.72 8.91 1.71
C ASP A 30 -21.76 7.57 0.96
N LYS A 31 -22.93 6.93 0.86
CA LYS A 31 -23.04 5.68 0.11
C LYS A 31 -22.74 5.98 -1.36
N VAL A 32 -21.69 5.40 -1.94
CA VAL A 32 -21.34 5.66 -3.35
C VAL A 32 -21.86 4.52 -4.22
N ASN A 33 -22.74 4.86 -5.16
CA ASN A 33 -23.21 3.95 -6.21
C ASN A 33 -22.47 4.27 -7.52
N GLN A 34 -21.61 3.35 -8.00
CA GLN A 34 -20.88 3.54 -9.25
C GLN A 34 -21.63 2.84 -10.39
N VAL A 35 -22.16 3.61 -11.34
CA VAL A 35 -22.92 3.10 -12.49
C VAL A 35 -22.17 3.41 -13.78
N ILE A 36 -22.12 2.45 -14.70
CA ILE A 36 -21.56 2.65 -16.04
C ILE A 36 -22.71 2.95 -16.99
N ILE A 37 -22.70 4.13 -17.60
CA ILE A 37 -23.68 4.58 -18.60
C ILE A 37 -23.06 4.51 -20.00
N PHE A 38 -23.87 4.21 -21.01
CA PHE A 38 -23.42 4.06 -22.39
C PHE A 38 -23.96 5.19 -23.26
N GLY A 39 -23.11 5.75 -24.12
CA GLY A 39 -23.48 6.84 -25.03
C GLY A 39 -24.05 8.05 -24.30
N GLU A 40 -25.29 8.40 -24.63
CA GLU A 40 -26.03 9.54 -24.08
C GLU A 40 -27.10 9.12 -23.04
N ASP A 41 -27.00 7.93 -22.46
CA ASP A 41 -27.92 7.48 -21.40
C ASP A 41 -27.88 8.44 -20.20
N GLU A 42 -29.05 8.73 -19.64
CA GLU A 42 -29.17 9.58 -18.45
C GLU A 42 -28.57 8.88 -17.22
N CYS A 43 -27.69 9.60 -16.51
CA CYS A 43 -27.19 9.16 -15.22
C CYS A 43 -28.33 9.23 -14.17
N PRO A 44 -28.65 8.11 -13.48
CA PRO A 44 -29.65 8.15 -12.42
C PRO A 44 -29.26 9.18 -11.36
N GLN A 45 -30.25 9.97 -10.93
CA GLN A 45 -30.03 11.04 -9.97
C GLN A 45 -29.67 10.46 -8.60
N SER A 46 -28.64 11.02 -7.98
CA SER A 46 -28.23 10.72 -6.61
C SER A 46 -29.38 11.02 -5.63
N ASP A 47 -29.75 10.05 -4.82
CA ASP A 47 -30.61 10.25 -3.66
C ASP A 47 -29.84 10.97 -2.53
N GLY A 48 -30.55 11.67 -1.63
CA GLY A 48 -29.93 12.50 -0.59
C GLY A 48 -29.07 11.74 0.44
N ASN A 49 -28.97 10.42 0.32
CA ASN A 49 -28.14 9.55 1.16
C ASN A 49 -27.12 8.71 0.34
N THR A 50 -27.13 8.82 -1.00
CA THR A 50 -26.27 8.03 -1.90
C THR A 50 -25.78 8.87 -3.07
N ILE A 51 -24.46 9.03 -3.18
CA ILE A 51 -23.82 9.69 -4.32
C ILE A 51 -23.74 8.67 -5.47
N THR A 52 -24.44 8.92 -6.56
CA THR A 52 -24.30 8.15 -7.80
C THR A 52 -23.22 8.76 -8.68
N VAL A 53 -22.16 8.02 -8.94
CA VAL A 53 -21.06 8.42 -9.83
C VAL A 53 -21.19 7.63 -11.13
N CYS A 54 -21.42 8.33 -12.24
CA CYS A 54 -21.56 7.73 -13.55
C CYS A 54 -20.26 7.81 -14.36
N ALA A 55 -19.72 6.66 -14.74
CA ALA A 55 -18.65 6.56 -15.74
C ALA A 55 -19.28 6.37 -17.12
N ARG A 56 -18.97 7.27 -18.08
CA ARG A 56 -19.52 7.22 -19.44
C ARG A 56 -18.61 6.42 -20.37
N LEU A 57 -19.17 5.39 -21.00
CA LEU A 57 -18.54 4.61 -22.07
C LEU A 57 -19.25 4.88 -23.41
N ASP A 58 -18.57 4.62 -24.52
CA ASP A 58 -19.15 4.73 -25.86
C ASP A 58 -20.29 3.72 -26.07
N GLU A 59 -21.27 4.06 -26.91
CA GLU A 59 -22.42 3.19 -27.22
C GLU A 59 -22.00 1.84 -27.81
N SER A 60 -20.89 1.81 -28.57
CA SER A 60 -20.34 0.57 -29.15
C SER A 60 -19.81 -0.41 -28.09
N GLU A 61 -19.65 0.03 -26.85
CA GLU A 61 -19.16 -0.78 -25.73
C GLU A 61 -20.27 -1.50 -24.96
N ARG A 62 -21.56 -1.19 -25.20
CA ARG A 62 -22.68 -1.77 -24.44
C ARG A 62 -22.77 -3.30 -24.57
N TYR A 63 -22.44 -3.84 -25.74
CA TYR A 63 -22.50 -5.28 -26.04
C TYR A 63 -21.13 -5.91 -26.30
N ARG A 64 -20.04 -5.15 -26.07
CA ARG A 64 -18.67 -5.60 -26.31
C ARG A 64 -18.00 -5.97 -24.99
N ILE A 65 -17.11 -6.97 -25.03
CA ILE A 65 -16.27 -7.31 -23.88
C ILE A 65 -15.41 -6.09 -23.51
N PRO A 66 -15.38 -5.66 -22.23
CA PRO A 66 -14.63 -4.49 -21.79
C PRO A 66 -13.17 -4.52 -22.25
N PRO A 67 -12.55 -3.37 -22.60
CA PRO A 67 -11.20 -3.31 -23.18
C PRO A 67 -10.16 -4.15 -22.44
N ARG A 68 -10.18 -4.11 -21.10
CA ARG A 68 -9.25 -4.84 -20.23
C ARG A 68 -9.42 -6.36 -20.29
N LEU A 69 -10.56 -6.85 -20.77
CA LEU A 69 -10.91 -8.26 -20.86
C LEU A 69 -10.96 -8.75 -22.32
N ARG A 70 -10.65 -7.91 -23.31
CA ARG A 70 -10.65 -8.29 -24.74
C ARG A 70 -9.53 -9.26 -25.13
N GLN A 71 -8.64 -9.59 -24.21
CA GLN A 71 -7.61 -10.59 -24.42
C GLN A 71 -8.25 -11.97 -24.21
N SER A 72 -8.94 -12.50 -25.23
CA SER A 72 -9.57 -13.81 -25.12
C SER A 72 -8.58 -14.93 -25.48
N GLY A 73 -8.52 -15.95 -24.63
CA GLY A 73 -7.81 -17.20 -24.90
C GLY A 73 -8.55 -18.12 -25.86
N SER A 74 -9.55 -17.61 -26.59
CA SER A 74 -10.34 -18.38 -27.54
C SER A 74 -9.41 -19.05 -28.56
N PRO A 75 -9.63 -20.35 -28.87
CA PRO A 75 -8.81 -21.05 -29.88
C PRO A 75 -8.73 -20.30 -31.20
N GLU A 76 -9.77 -19.53 -31.53
CA GLU A 76 -9.90 -18.64 -32.69
C GLU A 76 -8.74 -17.65 -32.86
N ASN A 77 -8.21 -17.13 -31.74
CA ASN A 77 -7.11 -16.14 -31.72
C ASN A 77 -5.72 -16.75 -31.82
N GLN A 78 -5.60 -18.08 -31.88
CA GLN A 78 -4.30 -18.72 -32.05
C GLN A 78 -3.81 -18.54 -33.49
N SER A 79 -2.52 -18.20 -33.66
CA SER A 79 -1.94 -18.12 -35.02
C SER A 79 -2.09 -19.46 -35.74
N TRP A 80 -2.25 -19.42 -37.06
CA TRP A 80 -2.35 -20.63 -37.87
C TRP A 80 -1.12 -21.54 -37.67
N THR A 81 0.07 -20.95 -37.52
CA THR A 81 1.31 -21.66 -37.19
C THR A 81 1.20 -22.46 -35.89
N ARG A 82 0.71 -21.86 -34.79
CA ARG A 82 0.55 -22.59 -33.51
C ARG A 82 -0.45 -23.73 -33.62
N ARG A 83 -1.50 -23.54 -34.43
CA ARG A 83 -2.47 -24.61 -34.71
C ARG A 83 -1.83 -25.75 -35.49
N ALA A 84 -1.07 -25.44 -36.54
CA ALA A 84 -0.34 -26.44 -37.32
C ALA A 84 0.64 -27.23 -36.44
N GLU A 85 1.43 -26.57 -35.60
CA GLU A 85 2.32 -27.21 -34.63
C GLU A 85 1.56 -28.14 -33.65
N SER A 86 0.40 -27.71 -33.15
CA SER A 86 -0.44 -28.56 -32.28
C SER A 86 -1.01 -29.79 -32.99
N LEU A 87 -1.24 -29.69 -34.31
CA LEU A 87 -1.73 -30.77 -35.15
C LEU A 87 -0.61 -31.77 -35.49
N GLU A 88 0.64 -31.33 -35.62
CA GLU A 88 1.82 -32.20 -35.82
C GLU A 88 2.04 -33.14 -34.64
N ALA A 89 1.71 -32.71 -33.42
CA ALA A 89 1.74 -33.58 -32.24
C ALA A 89 0.71 -34.72 -32.32
N VAL A 90 -0.39 -34.54 -33.06
CA VAL A 90 -1.42 -35.57 -33.25
C VAL A 90 -0.94 -36.58 -34.30
N GLY A 91 -0.27 -37.64 -33.85
CA GLY A 91 0.25 -38.69 -34.72
C GLY A 91 1.73 -38.96 -34.56
N ASP A 92 2.43 -38.18 -33.73
CA ASP A 92 3.84 -38.37 -33.39
C ASP A 92 4.04 -39.55 -32.41
N PHE A 93 3.64 -40.75 -32.85
CA PHE A 93 3.75 -42.00 -32.10
C PHE A 93 4.68 -42.95 -32.85
N GLY A 94 5.90 -43.16 -32.34
CA GLY A 94 6.87 -44.05 -32.97
C GLY A 94 8.22 -44.10 -32.24
N PRO A 95 9.16 -44.93 -32.72
CA PRO A 95 10.54 -44.85 -32.28
C PRO A 95 11.08 -43.45 -32.64
N LEU A 96 11.74 -42.80 -31.67
CA LEU A 96 12.23 -41.40 -31.73
C LEU A 96 11.16 -40.30 -31.56
N SER A 97 9.92 -40.62 -31.19
CA SER A 97 8.94 -39.58 -30.79
C SER A 97 8.86 -39.39 -29.28
N CYS A 98 8.67 -38.14 -28.83
CA CYS A 98 8.60 -37.78 -27.41
C CYS A 98 7.18 -37.90 -26.86
N THR A 99 6.52 -39.02 -27.13
CA THR A 99 5.15 -39.32 -26.71
C THR A 99 5.11 -40.04 -25.36
N PRO A 100 4.10 -39.76 -24.50
CA PRO A 100 3.91 -40.48 -23.24
C PRO A 100 3.42 -41.93 -23.42
N VAL A 101 3.10 -42.37 -24.65
CA VAL A 101 2.52 -43.70 -24.94
C VAL A 101 3.38 -44.46 -25.96
N GLY A 102 3.90 -45.63 -25.59
CA GLY A 102 4.63 -46.54 -26.48
C GLY A 102 6.16 -46.54 -26.28
N ALA A 103 6.89 -47.11 -27.25
CA ALA A 103 8.34 -47.37 -27.17
C ALA A 103 9.25 -46.11 -27.22
N GLY A 104 8.65 -44.90 -27.21
CA GLY A 104 9.36 -43.62 -27.11
C GLY A 104 9.43 -43.05 -25.69
N GLY A 105 8.56 -43.50 -24.78
CA GLY A 105 8.52 -43.01 -23.40
C GLY A 105 9.76 -43.40 -22.58
N ASP A 106 10.37 -44.54 -22.90
CA ASP A 106 11.56 -45.08 -22.23
C ASP A 106 12.85 -44.33 -22.61
N LEU A 107 12.83 -43.50 -23.67
CA LEU A 107 14.01 -42.82 -24.22
C LEU A 107 14.36 -41.50 -23.50
N GLY A 108 13.63 -41.13 -22.44
CA GLY A 108 14.00 -39.98 -21.60
C GLY A 108 13.48 -38.61 -22.06
N CYS A 109 12.53 -38.56 -22.99
CA CYS A 109 11.82 -37.32 -23.36
C CYS A 109 10.95 -36.71 -22.25
N THR A 110 10.89 -37.33 -21.08
CA THR A 110 10.10 -36.86 -19.93
C THR A 110 10.51 -35.45 -19.50
N MET A 111 11.80 -35.12 -19.59
CA MET A 111 12.30 -33.78 -19.25
C MET A 111 11.77 -32.70 -20.20
N GLU A 112 11.76 -32.98 -21.51
CA GLU A 112 11.19 -32.06 -22.50
C GLU A 112 9.69 -31.85 -22.27
N MET A 113 8.95 -32.91 -21.94
CA MET A 113 7.52 -32.80 -21.60
C MET A 113 7.29 -31.97 -20.33
N ILE A 114 8.14 -32.14 -19.32
CA ILE A 114 8.10 -31.36 -18.08
C ILE A 114 8.37 -29.88 -18.39
N GLU A 115 9.40 -29.58 -19.17
CA GLU A 115 9.75 -28.22 -19.59
C GLU A 115 8.61 -27.56 -20.38
N LYS A 116 8.03 -28.26 -21.36
CA LYS A 116 6.85 -27.80 -22.10
C LYS A 116 5.66 -27.51 -21.16
N ALA A 117 5.39 -28.39 -20.20
CA ALA A 117 4.32 -28.19 -19.22
C ALA A 117 4.57 -26.98 -18.30
N TYR A 118 5.82 -26.71 -17.91
CA TYR A 118 6.17 -25.50 -17.17
C TYR A 118 6.08 -24.23 -18.04
N ALA A 119 6.49 -24.30 -19.31
CA ALA A 119 6.38 -23.19 -20.25
C ALA A 119 4.91 -22.81 -20.52
N GLU A 120 4.02 -23.80 -20.63
CA GLU A 120 2.57 -23.57 -20.75
C GLU A 120 1.99 -22.93 -19.48
N ARG A 121 2.36 -23.42 -18.30
CA ARG A 121 1.92 -22.82 -17.02
C ARG A 121 2.38 -21.38 -16.86
N ALA A 122 3.63 -21.08 -17.26
CA ALA A 122 4.16 -19.72 -17.24
C ALA A 122 3.37 -18.76 -18.13
N GLN A 123 2.77 -19.26 -19.21
CA GLN A 123 1.92 -18.48 -20.12
C GLN A 123 0.42 -18.48 -19.74
N GLY A 124 0.06 -19.16 -18.65
CA GLY A 124 -1.31 -19.31 -18.18
C GLY A 124 -1.98 -17.97 -17.83
N SER A 125 -3.31 -17.98 -17.84
CA SER A 125 -4.13 -16.81 -17.46
C SER A 125 -3.86 -16.32 -16.04
N ASP A 126 -3.57 -17.25 -15.12
CA ASP A 126 -3.36 -16.95 -13.71
C ASP A 126 -2.07 -16.16 -13.48
N VAL A 127 -0.99 -16.51 -14.20
CA VAL A 127 0.28 -15.77 -14.16
C VAL A 127 0.08 -14.37 -14.72
N ARG A 128 -0.67 -14.23 -15.82
CA ARG A 128 -0.98 -12.92 -16.41
C ARG A 128 -1.83 -12.05 -15.50
N MET A 129 -2.81 -12.63 -14.81
CA MET A 129 -3.59 -11.92 -13.80
C MET A 129 -2.70 -11.48 -12.63
N ALA A 130 -1.76 -12.32 -12.19
CA ALA A 130 -0.79 -11.98 -11.17
C ALA A 130 0.13 -10.82 -11.59
N GLU A 131 0.59 -10.79 -12.84
CA GLU A 131 1.37 -9.68 -13.41
C GLU A 131 0.58 -8.35 -13.38
N LEU A 132 -0.70 -8.39 -13.78
CA LEU A 132 -1.57 -7.21 -13.73
C LEU A 132 -1.79 -6.72 -12.29
N ILE A 133 -1.94 -7.63 -11.33
CA ILE A 133 -2.06 -7.29 -9.90
C ILE A 133 -0.75 -6.67 -9.39
N ALA A 134 0.40 -7.23 -9.77
CA ALA A 134 1.71 -6.69 -9.40
C ALA A 134 1.90 -5.27 -9.93
N ALA A 135 1.60 -5.04 -11.21
CA ALA A 135 1.67 -3.71 -11.82
C ALA A 135 0.78 -2.68 -11.09
N ALA A 136 -0.46 -3.06 -10.77
CA ALA A 136 -1.38 -2.19 -10.01
C ALA A 136 -0.90 -1.93 -8.57
N ARG A 137 -0.22 -2.90 -7.95
CA ARG A 137 0.38 -2.73 -6.63
C ARG A 137 1.57 -1.78 -6.69
N ASP A 138 2.39 -1.86 -7.73
CA ASP A 138 3.55 -0.99 -7.92
C ASP A 138 3.11 0.46 -8.19
N GLU A 139 2.05 0.67 -8.98
CA GLU A 139 1.43 1.99 -9.18
C GLU A 139 0.98 2.61 -7.85
N ARG A 140 0.27 1.84 -7.01
CA ARG A 140 -0.14 2.29 -5.67
C ARG A 140 1.06 2.60 -4.78
N LEU A 141 2.09 1.77 -4.80
CA LEU A 141 3.31 1.99 -4.00
C LEU A 141 4.03 3.27 -4.44
N ALA A 142 4.11 3.53 -5.75
CA ALA A 142 4.71 4.75 -6.27
C ALA A 142 3.96 6.02 -5.83
N GLU A 143 2.63 5.97 -5.77
CA GLU A 143 1.82 7.08 -5.24
C GLU A 143 2.10 7.31 -3.74
N ILE A 144 2.11 6.24 -2.94
CA ILE A 144 2.41 6.31 -1.50
C ILE A 144 3.82 6.87 -1.27
N ASP A 145 4.81 6.41 -2.02
CA ASP A 145 6.19 6.89 -1.92
C ASP A 145 6.29 8.38 -2.29
N GLY A 146 5.52 8.82 -3.28
CA GLY A 146 5.41 10.23 -3.66
C GLY A 146 4.81 11.10 -2.55
N GLU A 147 3.70 10.66 -1.94
CA GLU A 147 3.05 11.36 -0.83
C GLU A 147 3.94 11.39 0.42
N ALA A 148 4.62 10.28 0.72
CA ALA A 148 5.58 10.19 1.82
C ALA A 148 6.73 11.18 1.63
N ALA A 149 7.30 11.27 0.43
CA ALA A 149 8.36 12.22 0.10
C ALA A 149 7.89 13.67 0.23
N ALA A 150 6.70 14.00 -0.25
CA ALA A 150 6.12 15.34 -0.12
C ALA A 150 5.87 15.71 1.35
N THR A 151 5.37 14.76 2.14
CA THR A 151 5.13 14.96 3.57
C THR A 151 6.44 15.15 4.34
N GLN A 152 7.46 14.34 4.05
CA GLN A 152 8.78 14.46 4.66
C GLN A 152 9.38 15.84 4.38
N ALA A 153 9.34 16.31 3.13
CA ALA A 153 9.83 17.64 2.76
C ALA A 153 9.11 18.77 3.52
N ARG A 154 7.78 18.65 3.69
CA ARG A 154 7.00 19.63 4.46
C ARG A 154 7.37 19.62 5.94
N VAL A 155 7.59 18.44 6.53
CA VAL A 155 8.02 18.33 7.93
C VAL A 155 9.40 18.96 8.12
N GLU A 156 10.35 18.71 7.24
CA GLU A 156 11.70 19.29 7.31
C GLU A 156 11.69 20.82 7.20
N GLU A 157 10.80 21.40 6.38
CA GLU A 157 10.61 22.86 6.31
C GLU A 157 10.08 23.43 7.63
N LEU A 158 9.06 22.78 8.22
CA LEU A 158 8.48 23.17 9.49
C LEU A 158 9.50 23.06 10.64
N GLU A 159 10.29 21.99 10.67
CA GLU A 159 11.35 21.79 11.66
C GLU A 159 12.45 22.84 11.55
N ARG A 160 12.84 23.21 10.32
CA ARG A 160 13.82 24.29 10.08
C ARG A 160 13.32 25.63 10.60
N ALA A 161 12.06 25.99 10.30
CA ALA A 161 11.45 27.22 10.78
C ALA A 161 11.36 27.26 12.32
N GLU A 162 11.02 26.13 12.95
CA GLU A 162 10.98 26.03 14.41
C GLU A 162 12.37 26.18 15.04
N PHE A 163 13.38 25.55 14.44
CA PHE A 163 14.76 25.69 14.90
C PHE A 163 15.25 27.14 14.84
N GLU A 164 14.93 27.85 13.75
CA GLU A 164 15.24 29.27 13.59
C GLU A 164 14.54 30.14 14.65
N ARG A 165 13.24 29.93 14.90
CA ARG A 165 12.50 30.61 15.98
C ARG A 165 13.14 30.38 17.34
N ARG A 166 13.49 29.13 17.65
CA ARG A 166 14.10 28.77 18.93
C ARG A 166 15.50 29.36 19.09
N ARG A 167 16.27 29.49 18.00
CA ARG A 167 17.57 30.14 18.01
C ARG A 167 17.44 31.65 18.24
N ALA A 168 16.52 32.31 17.54
CA ALA A 168 16.26 33.74 17.74
C ALA A 168 15.86 34.07 19.18
N ALA A 169 14.99 33.25 19.79
CA ALA A 169 14.58 33.42 21.18
C ALA A 169 15.71 33.18 22.21
N GLN A 170 16.76 32.43 21.85
CA GLN A 170 17.95 32.24 22.69
C GLN A 170 18.98 33.36 22.50
N GLU A 171 19.07 33.95 21.31
CA GLU A 171 19.95 35.08 21.01
C GLU A 171 19.38 36.41 21.53
N GLU A 172 18.07 36.50 21.74
CA GLU A 172 17.43 37.65 22.38
C GLU A 172 17.84 37.73 23.86
N THR A 173 18.68 38.71 24.18
CA THR A 173 19.11 39.02 25.55
C THR A 173 17.92 39.46 26.39
N LEU A 174 17.72 38.84 27.57
CA LEU A 174 16.63 39.16 28.47
C LEU A 174 16.69 40.62 28.94
N GLU A 175 15.54 41.29 28.94
CA GLU A 175 15.40 42.67 29.42
C GLU A 175 15.77 42.74 30.91
N GLY A 176 16.98 43.26 31.20
CA GLY A 176 17.59 43.29 32.54
C GLY A 176 19.04 42.83 32.59
N GLU A 177 19.58 42.16 31.56
CA GLU A 177 20.96 41.65 31.50
C GLU A 177 22.05 42.73 31.30
N GLY A 178 21.71 43.97 31.64
CA GLY A 178 22.60 45.14 31.69
C GLY A 178 22.10 46.25 32.62
N ALA A 179 21.04 46.00 33.40
CA ALA A 179 20.70 46.87 34.52
C ALA A 179 21.66 46.52 35.67
N ASP A 180 22.23 47.54 36.33
CA ASP A 180 23.08 47.38 37.51
C ASP A 180 22.49 46.30 38.43
N LEU A 181 23.22 45.19 38.59
CA LEU A 181 22.90 44.19 39.60
C LEU A 181 22.72 44.96 40.92
N PRO A 182 21.67 44.69 41.71
CA PRO A 182 21.55 45.33 43.02
C PRO A 182 22.85 45.09 43.78
N GLU A 183 23.50 46.17 44.21
CA GLU A 183 24.74 46.13 44.98
C GLU A 183 24.53 45.15 46.15
N LEU A 184 25.28 44.05 46.12
CA LEU A 184 25.29 43.08 47.21
C LEU A 184 25.84 43.82 48.43
N VAL A 185 24.96 44.13 49.38
CA VAL A 185 25.35 44.72 50.66
C VAL A 185 26.42 43.83 51.29
N ASP A 186 27.60 44.39 51.54
CA ASP A 186 28.69 43.68 52.19
C ASP A 186 28.22 43.24 53.59
N PRO A 187 28.29 41.93 53.93
CA PRO A 187 27.87 41.45 55.25
C PRO A 187 28.62 42.11 56.43
N GLU A 188 29.77 42.76 56.18
CA GLU A 188 30.52 43.51 57.18
C GLU A 188 29.92 44.90 57.48
N ASP A 189 29.09 45.44 56.59
CA ASP A 189 28.42 46.76 56.72
C ASP A 189 27.01 46.66 57.34
N ILE A 190 26.56 45.45 57.72
CA ILE A 190 25.29 45.26 58.41
C ILE A 190 25.50 45.54 59.91
N PRO A 191 24.90 46.60 60.49
CA PRO A 191 25.08 46.89 61.90
C PRO A 191 24.50 45.75 62.77
N ALA A 192 25.30 45.25 63.72
CA ALA A 192 24.90 44.15 64.62
C ALA A 192 23.70 44.47 65.52
N THR A 193 23.28 45.74 65.59
CA THR A 193 22.14 46.19 66.37
C THR A 193 21.20 47.01 65.48
N PRO A 194 19.92 46.64 65.35
CA PRO A 194 18.97 47.45 64.58
C PRO A 194 18.81 48.84 65.23
N PRO A 195 18.62 49.91 64.45
CA PRO A 195 18.45 51.25 64.99
C PRO A 195 17.22 51.32 65.90
N ALA A 196 17.36 51.96 67.06
CA ALA A 196 16.35 51.98 68.12
C ALA A 196 15.12 52.85 67.81
N THR A 197 14.90 53.28 66.56
CA THR A 197 13.73 54.09 66.20
C THR A 197 13.42 53.93 64.71
N PRO A 198 12.15 53.71 64.32
CA PRO A 198 11.77 53.74 62.92
C PRO A 198 11.90 55.17 62.40
N GLN A 199 12.76 55.38 61.40
CA GLN A 199 12.76 56.60 60.61
C GLN A 199 11.44 56.63 59.81
N GLN A 200 10.74 57.77 59.85
CA GLN A 200 9.51 58.01 59.09
C GLN A 200 9.76 58.10 57.59
#